data_AF-A0A3M1F3X4-F1
#
_entry.id   AF-A0A3M1F3X4-F1
#
_cell.length_a   1.000
_cell.length_b   1.000
_cell.length_c   1.000
_cell.angle_alpha   90.00
_cell.angle_beta   90.00
_cell.angle_gamma   90.00
#
_symmetry.space_group_name_H-M   'P 1'
#
loop_
_entity.id
_entity.type
_entity.pdbx_description
1 polymer ?
#
loop_
_entity_poly.entity_id
_entity_poly.type
_entity_poly.pdbx_seq_one_letter_code
_entity_poly.pdbx_strand_id
1 'polypeptide(L)'
;MRNRACKDLLANEGMTFDDGNYLIDPDGPDGEIAPFEAFCDMTTDGGGWTQITLAIARLTLGAEMVAVDSASTAGIDDNHRPYTRDTSDNHTYHYTIPFPAGFDAFYLSGYKAKANAAGGGNTSDIYPDTFQQTLWSKAYLEGGVGDISFGAAEAEGPVASFARELTSRFDNASAELPWPADGEIFEVTGTSSAFRIGWGEAGPQYEGWYPWWAGTIFIR
;
A
#
# COMPACT_ATOMS: atom_id res chain seq x y z
N MET A 1 4.92 -29.23 -7.01
CA MET A 1 4.28 -27.95 -7.37
C MET A 1 4.86 -26.90 -6.45
N ARG A 2 5.32 -25.77 -6.99
CA ARG A 2 5.80 -24.62 -6.21
C ARG A 2 4.67 -23.59 -6.24
N ASN A 3 3.78 -23.63 -5.26
CA ASN A 3 2.65 -22.72 -5.17
C ASN A 3 3.13 -21.44 -4.49
N ARG A 4 3.83 -20.56 -5.22
CA ARG A 4 4.43 -19.37 -4.61
C ARG A 4 3.42 -18.27 -4.38
N ALA A 5 2.46 -18.16 -5.29
CA ALA A 5 1.33 -17.25 -5.18
C ALA A 5 0.02 -17.96 -5.61
N CYS A 6 -1.11 -17.32 -5.35
CA CYS A 6 -2.41 -17.80 -5.80
C CYS A 6 -2.49 -17.95 -7.33
N LYS A 7 -1.75 -17.14 -8.09
CA LYS A 7 -1.61 -17.25 -9.54
C LYS A 7 -1.00 -18.58 -9.99
N ASP A 8 -0.04 -19.12 -9.23
CA ASP A 8 0.56 -20.43 -9.53
C ASP A 8 -0.44 -21.57 -9.30
N LEU A 9 -1.33 -21.43 -8.31
CA LEU A 9 -2.41 -22.39 -8.08
C LEU A 9 -3.34 -22.42 -9.30
N LEU A 10 -3.80 -21.25 -9.73
CA LEU A 10 -4.71 -21.10 -10.87
C LEU A 10 -4.11 -21.65 -12.19
N ALA A 11 -2.79 -21.54 -12.36
CA ALA A 11 -2.09 -22.04 -13.55
C ALA A 11 -1.95 -23.58 -13.60
N ASN A 12 -2.35 -24.32 -12.56
CA ASN A 12 -2.28 -25.79 -12.57
C ASN A 12 -3.34 -26.39 -13.49
N GLU A 13 -2.90 -26.87 -14.65
CA GLU A 13 -3.76 -27.52 -15.64
C GLU A 13 -4.56 -28.69 -15.05
N GLY A 14 -5.86 -28.75 -15.38
CA GLY A 14 -6.75 -29.82 -14.95
C GLY A 14 -7.26 -29.72 -13.51
N MET A 15 -6.91 -28.65 -12.80
CA MET A 15 -7.46 -28.31 -11.48
C MET A 15 -8.34 -27.07 -11.57
N THR A 16 -9.32 -26.97 -10.67
CA THR A 16 -10.14 -25.77 -10.46
C THR A 16 -10.03 -25.40 -9.00
N PHE A 17 -9.83 -24.11 -8.73
CA PHE A 17 -9.70 -23.56 -7.40
C PHE A 17 -10.82 -22.54 -7.21
N ASP A 18 -11.48 -22.62 -6.06
CA ASP A 18 -12.48 -21.64 -5.64
C ASP A 18 -11.82 -20.56 -4.78
N ASP A 19 -12.54 -19.48 -4.47
CA ASP A 19 -12.09 -18.51 -3.49
C ASP A 19 -11.90 -19.19 -2.13
N GLY A 20 -10.76 -18.95 -1.46
CA GLY A 20 -10.48 -19.59 -0.18
C GLY A 20 -9.04 -19.46 0.29
N ASN A 21 -8.75 -20.00 1.47
CA ASN A 21 -7.39 -19.99 2.01
C ASN A 21 -6.58 -21.13 1.42
N TYR A 22 -5.36 -20.81 0.97
CA TYR A 22 -4.40 -21.77 0.45
C TYR A 22 -3.02 -21.52 1.03
N LEU A 23 -2.27 -22.61 1.20
CA LEU A 23 -0.87 -22.54 1.58
C LEU A 23 -0.03 -22.08 0.39
N ILE A 24 0.67 -20.96 0.55
CA ILE A 24 1.58 -20.38 -0.43
C ILE A 24 2.99 -20.24 0.14
N ASP A 25 3.97 -20.17 -0.74
CA ASP A 25 5.40 -20.11 -0.41
C ASP A 25 6.14 -19.13 -1.36
N PRO A 26 6.07 -17.82 -1.09
CA PRO A 26 6.37 -16.80 -2.10
C PRO A 26 7.83 -16.77 -2.55
N ASP A 27 8.78 -17.11 -1.68
CA ASP A 27 10.19 -17.27 -2.03
C ASP A 27 10.58 -18.72 -2.32
N GLY A 28 9.70 -19.67 -2.06
CA GLY A 28 9.85 -21.07 -2.40
C GLY A 28 10.57 -21.87 -1.31
N PRO A 29 10.72 -23.19 -1.49
CA PRO A 29 11.04 -24.11 -0.40
C PRO A 29 12.44 -23.93 0.20
N ASP A 30 13.32 -23.21 -0.50
CA ASP A 30 14.68 -22.91 -0.08
C ASP A 30 14.82 -21.45 0.41
N GLY A 31 13.71 -20.71 0.48
CA GLY A 31 13.62 -19.32 0.92
C GLY A 31 13.60 -19.15 2.44
N GLU A 32 13.61 -17.90 2.89
CA GLU A 32 13.59 -17.53 4.31
C GLU A 32 12.16 -17.37 4.87
N ILE A 33 11.17 -17.08 4.02
CA ILE A 33 9.77 -16.95 4.39
C ILE A 33 9.18 -18.35 4.45
N ALA A 34 8.79 -18.78 5.66
CA ALA A 34 8.08 -20.05 5.80
C ALA A 34 6.73 -20.01 5.05
N PRO A 35 6.28 -21.13 4.44
CA PRO A 35 4.97 -21.20 3.81
C PRO A 35 3.85 -20.80 4.78
N PHE A 36 2.87 -20.05 4.29
CA PHE A 36 1.76 -19.53 5.10
C PHE A 36 0.44 -19.57 4.35
N GLU A 37 -0.66 -19.55 5.10
CA GLU A 37 -2.00 -19.47 4.51
C GLU A 37 -2.32 -18.03 4.11
N ALA A 38 -2.75 -17.84 2.86
CA ALA A 38 -3.31 -16.60 2.37
C ALA A 38 -4.66 -16.89 1.71
N PHE A 39 -5.59 -15.94 1.81
CA PHE A 39 -6.81 -16.00 1.03
C PHE A 39 -6.46 -15.75 -0.44
N CYS A 40 -6.86 -16.67 -1.30
CA CYS A 40 -6.81 -16.54 -2.74
C CYS A 40 -8.19 -16.16 -3.26
N ASP A 41 -8.26 -15.03 -3.96
CA ASP A 41 -9.39 -14.71 -4.81
C ASP A 41 -9.12 -15.29 -6.21
N MET A 42 -9.89 -16.31 -6.55
CA MET A 42 -9.85 -17.07 -7.79
C MET A 42 -10.96 -16.66 -8.77
N THR A 43 -11.76 -15.63 -8.45
CA THR A 43 -12.92 -15.22 -9.24
C THR A 43 -12.80 -13.81 -9.83
N THR A 44 -12.29 -12.83 -9.09
CA THR A 44 -12.18 -11.43 -9.54
C THR A 44 -11.23 -11.33 -10.73
N ASP A 45 -11.72 -10.79 -11.85
CA ASP A 45 -10.95 -10.59 -13.08
C ASP A 45 -10.12 -11.81 -13.51
N GLY A 46 -10.72 -13.01 -13.41
CA GLY A 46 -10.06 -14.26 -13.77
C GLY A 46 -9.20 -14.89 -12.67
N GLY A 47 -9.10 -14.26 -11.49
CA GLY A 47 -8.53 -14.86 -10.28
C GLY A 47 -7.01 -14.80 -10.17
N GLY A 48 -6.48 -15.62 -9.26
CA GLY A 48 -5.05 -15.75 -8.98
C GLY A 48 -4.51 -14.72 -7.99
N TRP A 49 -5.40 -14.00 -7.30
CA TRP A 49 -5.05 -12.90 -6.41
C TRP A 49 -4.70 -13.38 -5.02
N THR A 50 -3.55 -12.95 -4.50
CA THR A 50 -3.08 -13.26 -3.16
C THR A 50 -3.42 -12.11 -2.21
N GLN A 51 -4.22 -12.39 -1.17
CA GLN A 51 -4.55 -11.39 -0.15
C GLN A 51 -3.35 -11.12 0.76
N ILE A 52 -3.05 -9.83 0.95
CA ILE A 52 -2.10 -9.30 1.91
C ILE A 52 -2.85 -8.43 2.91
N THR A 53 -2.89 -8.91 4.16
CA THR A 53 -3.37 -8.15 5.32
C THR A 53 -2.22 -7.38 5.97
N LEU A 54 -2.53 -6.43 6.86
CA LEU A 54 -1.51 -5.75 7.69
C LEU A 54 -0.62 -6.74 8.45
N ALA A 55 -1.21 -7.82 8.99
CA ALA A 55 -0.48 -8.84 9.71
C ALA A 55 0.44 -9.65 8.78
N ILE A 56 -0.06 -10.07 7.61
CA ILE A 56 0.77 -10.77 6.60
C ILE A 56 1.92 -9.86 6.15
N ALA A 57 1.63 -8.60 5.80
CA ALA A 57 2.65 -7.65 5.40
C ALA A 57 3.73 -7.52 6.47
N ARG A 58 3.36 -7.24 7.72
CA ARG A 58 4.34 -6.93 8.78
C ARG A 58 5.04 -8.13 9.37
N LEU A 59 4.29 -9.19 9.69
CA LEU A 59 4.77 -10.32 10.48
C LEU A 59 5.30 -11.47 9.63
N THR A 60 4.84 -11.59 8.38
CA THR A 60 5.17 -12.71 7.50
C THR A 60 6.10 -12.27 6.37
N LEU A 61 5.72 -11.20 5.65
CA LEU A 61 6.47 -10.72 4.49
C LEU A 61 7.59 -9.72 4.87
N GLY A 62 7.69 -9.33 6.15
CA GLY A 62 8.76 -8.47 6.64
C GLY A 62 8.66 -7.03 6.13
N ALA A 63 7.44 -6.52 5.92
CA ALA A 63 7.26 -5.18 5.38
C ALA A 63 7.90 -4.09 6.25
N GLU A 64 8.60 -3.18 5.58
CA GLU A 64 9.42 -2.14 6.18
C GLU A 64 8.89 -0.74 5.88
N MET A 65 8.81 0.08 6.92
CA MET A 65 8.55 1.51 6.81
C MET A 65 9.87 2.24 6.64
N VAL A 66 10.08 2.83 5.45
CA VAL A 66 11.33 3.49 5.07
C VAL A 66 11.10 4.99 5.03
N ALA A 67 11.94 5.73 5.76
CA ALA A 67 11.99 7.18 5.69
C ALA A 67 12.91 7.61 4.55
N VAL A 68 12.37 8.35 3.58
CA VAL A 68 13.19 9.12 2.63
C VAL A 68 13.55 10.46 3.28
N ASP A 69 12.53 11.15 3.79
CA ASP A 69 12.63 12.32 4.66
C ASP A 69 11.83 11.99 5.94
N SER A 70 12.42 12.20 7.11
CA SER A 70 11.83 11.75 8.38
C SER A 70 10.83 12.73 8.97
N ALA A 71 9.70 12.23 9.45
CA ALA A 71 8.75 12.98 10.26
C ALA A 71 9.19 12.99 11.73
N SER A 72 8.82 14.03 12.48
CA SER A 72 9.09 14.10 13.92
C SER A 72 8.38 13.02 14.73
N THR A 73 7.26 12.48 14.23
CA THR A 73 6.55 11.34 14.81
C THR A 73 6.23 10.35 13.70
N ALA A 74 6.70 9.12 13.85
CA ALA A 74 6.46 8.05 12.90
C ALA A 74 6.52 6.70 13.61
N GLY A 75 5.84 5.70 13.07
CA GLY A 75 5.89 4.36 13.63
C GLY A 75 4.93 3.39 12.98
N ILE A 76 4.90 2.19 13.56
CA ILE A 76 3.92 1.15 13.26
C ILE A 76 3.19 0.88 14.58
N ASP A 77 1.86 0.98 14.59
CA ASP A 77 1.07 0.77 15.80
C ASP A 77 0.85 -0.71 16.13
N ASP A 78 0.19 -0.98 17.26
CA ASP A 78 -0.08 -2.35 17.74
C ASP A 78 -0.95 -3.19 16.78
N ASN A 79 -1.65 -2.55 15.83
CA ASN A 79 -2.41 -3.22 14.77
C ASN A 79 -1.60 -3.33 13.47
N HIS A 80 -0.30 -3.11 13.52
CA HIS A 80 0.65 -3.14 12.41
C HIS A 80 0.45 -2.03 11.38
N ARG A 81 -0.27 -0.96 11.73
CA ARG A 81 -0.53 0.15 10.78
C ARG A 81 0.62 1.14 10.80
N PRO A 82 1.28 1.39 9.65
CA PRO A 82 2.26 2.46 9.56
C PRO A 82 1.56 3.81 9.74
N TYR A 83 2.26 4.78 10.32
CA TYR A 83 1.76 6.13 10.46
C TYR A 83 2.88 7.16 10.55
N THR A 84 2.56 8.38 10.13
CA THR A 84 3.36 9.58 10.37
C THR A 84 2.52 10.68 10.98
N ARG A 85 3.19 11.59 11.68
CA ARG A 85 2.74 12.92 12.05
C ARG A 85 3.95 13.83 12.20
N ASP A 86 3.97 14.97 11.54
CA ASP A 86 5.00 15.98 11.73
C ASP A 86 4.47 17.16 12.56
N THR A 87 5.30 18.20 12.69
CA THR A 87 4.96 19.44 13.41
C THR A 87 5.43 20.70 12.69
N SER A 88 6.33 20.55 11.69
CA SER A 88 6.94 21.65 10.92
C SER A 88 7.90 21.18 9.82
N ASP A 89 8.33 19.92 9.84
CA ASP A 89 9.24 19.33 8.86
C ASP A 89 8.48 18.59 7.77
N ASN A 90 8.99 18.64 6.54
CA ASN A 90 8.44 17.83 5.46
C ASN A 90 8.88 16.39 5.59
N HIS A 91 8.05 15.44 5.15
CA HIS A 91 8.40 14.04 5.18
C HIS A 91 7.92 13.26 3.97
N THR A 92 8.70 12.24 3.61
CA THR A 92 8.36 11.26 2.57
C THR A 92 8.71 9.89 3.12
N TYR A 93 7.74 8.99 3.08
CA TYR A 93 7.90 7.60 3.47
C TYR A 93 7.38 6.68 2.37
N HIS A 94 7.88 5.45 2.40
CA HIS A 94 7.20 4.35 1.77
C HIS A 94 7.18 3.11 2.67
N TYR A 95 6.10 2.33 2.57
CA TYR A 95 5.93 1.05 3.21
C TYR A 95 6.13 -0.01 2.15
N THR A 96 7.24 -0.72 2.21
CA THR A 96 7.64 -1.72 1.21
C THR A 96 7.27 -3.10 1.72
N ILE A 97 6.43 -3.81 0.97
CA ILE A 97 6.00 -5.18 1.28
C ILE A 97 6.68 -6.11 0.27
N PRO A 98 7.67 -6.91 0.70
CA PRO A 98 8.27 -7.94 -0.14
C PRO A 98 7.23 -8.96 -0.62
N PHE A 99 7.31 -9.32 -1.88
CA PHE A 99 6.57 -10.44 -2.46
C PHE A 99 7.43 -11.15 -3.52
N PRO A 100 8.37 -12.03 -3.10
CA PRO A 100 9.33 -12.69 -3.99
C PRO A 100 8.71 -13.56 -5.09
N ALA A 101 7.42 -13.91 -4.94
CA ALA A 101 6.68 -14.60 -5.98
C ALA A 101 6.52 -13.77 -7.26
N GLY A 102 6.64 -12.44 -7.13
CA GLY A 102 6.38 -11.49 -8.19
C GLY A 102 4.89 -11.17 -8.31
N PHE A 103 4.58 -9.96 -8.75
CA PHE A 103 3.24 -9.55 -9.16
C PHE A 103 3.33 -8.59 -10.35
N ASP A 104 2.30 -8.59 -11.20
CA ASP A 104 2.11 -7.66 -12.32
C ASP A 104 0.83 -6.84 -12.20
N ALA A 105 -0.06 -7.17 -11.26
CA ALA A 105 -1.23 -6.34 -10.97
C ALA A 105 -1.58 -6.36 -9.47
N PHE A 106 -2.33 -5.35 -9.04
CA PHE A 106 -2.94 -5.31 -7.71
C PHE A 106 -4.33 -4.68 -7.73
N TYR A 107 -5.15 -5.04 -6.74
CA TYR A 107 -6.35 -4.30 -6.38
C TYR A 107 -6.45 -4.20 -4.86
N LEU A 108 -7.34 -3.35 -4.36
CA LEU A 108 -7.57 -3.18 -2.93
C LEU A 108 -9.05 -3.41 -2.59
N SER A 109 -9.31 -3.92 -1.38
CA SER A 109 -10.66 -4.27 -0.92
C SER A 109 -10.91 -3.80 0.50
N GLY A 110 -12.00 -3.04 0.68
CA GLY A 110 -12.34 -2.36 1.93
C GLY A 110 -11.24 -1.42 2.41
N TYR A 111 -10.35 -0.99 1.51
CA TYR A 111 -9.13 -0.29 1.88
C TYR A 111 -9.44 1.12 2.31
N LYS A 112 -8.78 1.54 3.38
CA LYS A 112 -8.86 2.91 3.85
C LYS A 112 -7.50 3.41 4.24
N ALA A 113 -7.15 4.60 3.77
CA ALA A 113 -6.20 5.47 4.46
C ALA A 113 -6.94 6.30 5.51
N LYS A 114 -6.21 7.04 6.35
CA LYS A 114 -6.80 7.96 7.31
C LYS A 114 -5.89 9.15 7.58
N ALA A 115 -6.47 10.35 7.56
CA ALA A 115 -5.78 11.54 8.02
C ALA A 115 -5.36 11.41 9.49
N ASN A 116 -4.18 11.92 9.82
CA ASN A 116 -3.59 11.78 11.14
C ASN A 116 -3.10 13.11 11.69
N ALA A 117 -3.78 14.21 11.42
CA ALA A 117 -3.43 15.50 11.99
C ALA A 117 -3.82 15.60 13.47
N ALA A 118 -3.24 16.56 14.20
CA ALA A 118 -3.55 16.77 15.63
C ALA A 118 -4.93 17.42 15.89
N GLY A 119 -5.64 17.87 14.84
CA GLY A 119 -6.87 18.64 14.97
C GLY A 119 -6.65 20.08 15.40
N GLY A 120 -7.71 20.79 15.81
CA GLY A 120 -7.60 22.18 16.27
C GLY A 120 -7.17 23.18 15.19
N GLY A 121 -7.45 22.88 13.92
CA GLY A 121 -7.01 23.66 12.76
C GLY A 121 -5.87 23.02 11.97
N ASN A 122 -5.26 21.95 12.49
CA ASN A 122 -4.33 21.12 11.74
C ASN A 122 -5.09 20.08 10.90
N THR A 123 -4.73 19.94 9.64
CA THR A 123 -5.29 19.00 8.66
C THR A 123 -4.18 18.27 7.93
N SER A 124 -4.49 17.09 7.42
CA SER A 124 -3.67 16.43 6.40
C SER A 124 -4.30 16.74 5.05
N ASP A 125 -3.48 17.14 4.09
CA ASP A 125 -3.89 17.97 2.97
C ASP A 125 -3.44 17.36 1.65
N ILE A 126 -4.39 17.07 0.76
CA ILE A 126 -4.13 16.53 -0.58
C ILE A 126 -4.86 17.37 -1.60
N TYR A 127 -4.09 18.09 -2.42
CA TYR A 127 -4.61 19.02 -3.42
C TYR A 127 -4.32 18.51 -4.83
N PRO A 128 -5.34 18.00 -5.56
CA PRO A 128 -5.14 17.32 -6.85
C PRO A 128 -4.45 18.18 -7.91
N ASP A 129 -4.70 19.49 -7.91
CA ASP A 129 -4.13 20.44 -8.87
C ASP A 129 -2.75 21.00 -8.47
N THR A 130 -2.25 20.64 -7.29
CA THR A 130 -1.01 21.20 -6.71
C THR A 130 0.11 20.19 -6.71
N PHE A 131 -0.16 18.97 -6.23
CA PHE A 131 0.83 17.92 -6.13
C PHE A 131 0.19 16.56 -6.35
N GLN A 132 0.89 15.71 -7.10
CA GLN A 132 0.56 14.31 -7.30
C GLN A 132 1.88 13.56 -7.26
N GLN A 133 1.96 12.50 -6.46
CA GLN A 133 3.19 11.76 -6.34
C GLN A 133 3.54 11.07 -7.67
N THR A 134 4.77 11.27 -8.13
CA THR A 134 5.31 10.64 -9.35
C THR A 134 6.62 9.89 -9.11
N LEU A 135 7.27 10.10 -7.96
CA LEU A 135 8.53 9.48 -7.57
C LEU A 135 8.41 8.91 -6.16
N TRP A 136 9.01 7.75 -5.91
CA TRP A 136 9.07 7.20 -4.54
C TRP A 136 9.90 8.06 -3.57
N SER A 137 10.80 8.88 -4.10
CA SER A 137 11.66 9.78 -3.32
C SER A 137 11.00 11.11 -2.94
N LYS A 138 9.76 11.37 -3.39
CA LYS A 138 9.07 12.63 -3.08
C LYS A 138 7.56 12.42 -3.00
N ALA A 139 7.00 12.55 -1.80
CA ALA A 139 5.56 12.42 -1.54
C ALA A 139 4.91 13.68 -0.97
N TYR A 140 5.56 14.84 -1.12
CA TYR A 140 5.02 16.14 -0.74
C TYR A 140 5.44 17.24 -1.71
N LEU A 141 4.75 18.38 -1.66
CA LEU A 141 5.23 19.66 -2.17
C LEU A 141 5.29 20.67 -1.01
N GLU A 142 6.36 21.45 -0.98
CA GLU A 142 6.48 22.56 -0.03
C GLU A 142 5.27 23.50 -0.15
N GLY A 143 4.51 23.66 0.94
CA GLY A 143 3.32 24.51 0.95
C GLY A 143 2.07 23.90 1.57
N GLY A 144 2.15 22.81 2.32
CA GLY A 144 1.00 22.22 3.03
C GLY A 144 0.35 21.07 2.29
N VAL A 145 1.07 20.29 1.46
CA VAL A 145 0.41 19.22 0.69
C VAL A 145 1.25 17.96 0.54
N GLY A 146 0.54 16.84 0.67
CA GLY A 146 1.04 15.49 0.50
C GLY A 146 0.29 14.71 -0.57
N ASP A 147 0.53 13.40 -0.57
CA ASP A 147 -0.23 12.42 -1.33
C ASP A 147 -0.13 11.04 -0.65
N ILE A 148 -1.00 10.11 -1.05
CA ILE A 148 -0.89 8.68 -0.74
C ILE A 148 -0.95 7.92 -2.07
N SER A 149 -0.08 6.94 -2.25
CA SER A 149 0.10 6.30 -3.54
C SER A 149 0.47 4.81 -3.44
N PHE A 150 0.27 4.08 -4.54
CA PHE A 150 0.53 2.64 -4.62
C PHE A 150 1.26 2.26 -5.90
N GLY A 151 2.07 1.20 -5.83
CA GLY A 151 2.69 0.61 -7.01
C GLY A 151 3.84 -0.34 -6.71
N ALA A 152 4.58 -0.68 -7.77
CA ALA A 152 5.76 -1.52 -7.71
C ALA A 152 6.96 -0.78 -7.12
N ALA A 153 7.71 -1.44 -6.24
CA ALA A 153 8.91 -0.89 -5.61
C ALA A 153 10.04 -0.61 -6.61
N GLU A 154 10.14 -1.43 -7.65
CA GLU A 154 11.17 -1.34 -8.69
C GLU A 154 10.84 -0.30 -9.77
N ALA A 155 9.61 0.21 -9.79
CA ALA A 155 9.25 1.34 -10.64
C ALA A 155 9.82 2.66 -10.08
N GLU A 156 9.94 3.67 -10.94
CA GLU A 156 10.41 5.01 -10.54
C GLU A 156 9.46 5.68 -9.52
N GLY A 157 8.15 5.40 -9.65
CA GLY A 157 7.12 5.92 -8.77
C GLY A 157 5.80 5.14 -8.88
N PRO A 158 4.75 5.65 -8.24
CA PRO A 158 3.47 4.97 -8.12
C PRO A 158 2.67 4.96 -9.43
N VAL A 159 1.86 3.92 -9.59
CA VAL A 159 0.86 3.84 -10.67
C VAL A 159 -0.49 4.43 -10.24
N ALA A 160 -0.81 4.37 -8.94
CA ALA A 160 -2.02 4.94 -8.35
C ALA A 160 -1.66 6.04 -7.34
N SER A 161 -2.40 7.15 -7.34
CA SER A 161 -2.20 8.29 -6.44
C SER A 161 -3.55 8.85 -6.03
N PHE A 162 -3.74 9.15 -4.76
CA PHE A 162 -5.03 9.62 -4.26
C PHE A 162 -5.34 11.01 -4.83
N ALA A 163 -4.32 11.86 -4.92
CA ALA A 163 -4.43 13.15 -5.58
C ALA A 163 -4.93 13.04 -7.03
N ARG A 164 -4.66 11.95 -7.77
CA ARG A 164 -5.18 11.77 -9.14
C ARG A 164 -6.68 11.47 -9.20
N GLU A 165 -7.24 10.90 -8.14
CA GLU A 165 -8.68 10.55 -8.07
C GLU A 165 -9.55 11.68 -7.49
N LEU A 166 -8.93 12.69 -6.89
CA LEU A 166 -9.65 13.81 -6.28
C LEU A 166 -10.07 14.84 -7.33
N THR A 167 -11.33 15.28 -7.24
CA THR A 167 -11.87 16.40 -8.04
C THR A 167 -11.89 17.73 -7.30
N SER A 168 -11.57 17.71 -6.00
CA SER A 168 -11.45 18.88 -5.13
C SER A 168 -10.38 18.62 -4.07
N ARG A 169 -9.94 19.69 -3.41
CA ARG A 169 -9.03 19.60 -2.26
C ARG A 169 -9.61 18.71 -1.17
N PHE A 170 -8.74 17.93 -0.56
CA PHE A 170 -9.01 17.22 0.68
C PHE A 170 -8.20 17.88 1.80
N ASP A 171 -8.87 18.22 2.89
CA ASP A 171 -8.29 18.82 4.09
C ASP A 171 -9.04 18.25 5.30
N ASN A 172 -8.41 17.37 6.07
CA ASN A 172 -9.08 16.83 7.26
C ASN A 172 -8.11 16.42 8.35
N ALA A 173 -8.53 16.52 9.60
CA ALA A 173 -7.70 16.11 10.73
C ALA A 173 -7.67 14.59 10.96
N SER A 174 -8.77 13.87 10.66
CA SER A 174 -8.94 12.48 11.10
C SER A 174 -9.85 11.60 10.25
N ALA A 175 -10.33 12.12 9.11
CA ALA A 175 -11.24 11.37 8.24
C ALA A 175 -10.59 10.10 7.69
N GLU A 176 -11.40 9.04 7.61
CA GLU A 176 -11.07 7.84 6.85
C GLU A 176 -11.32 8.09 5.36
N LEU A 177 -10.39 7.62 4.54
CA LEU A 177 -10.37 7.78 3.10
C LEU A 177 -10.62 6.42 2.44
N PRO A 178 -11.83 6.10 1.97
CA PRO A 178 -12.12 4.86 1.26
C PRO A 178 -11.57 4.95 -0.18
N TRP A 179 -10.25 4.91 -0.31
CA TRP A 179 -9.53 4.98 -1.57
C TRP A 179 -8.36 3.99 -1.58
N PRO A 180 -8.12 3.25 -2.68
CA PRO A 180 -8.79 3.35 -3.98
C PRO A 180 -10.17 2.68 -3.99
N ALA A 181 -10.90 2.82 -5.09
CA ALA A 181 -12.20 2.18 -5.23
C ALA A 181 -12.06 0.66 -5.10
N ASP A 182 -12.99 0.03 -4.40
CA ASP A 182 -12.95 -1.42 -4.17
C ASP A 182 -12.93 -2.19 -5.50
N GLY A 183 -11.94 -3.07 -5.64
CA GLY A 183 -11.79 -3.93 -6.81
C GLY A 183 -11.25 -3.23 -8.07
N GLU A 184 -10.83 -1.96 -7.98
CA GLU A 184 -10.10 -1.30 -9.07
C GLU A 184 -8.75 -1.97 -9.29
N ILE A 185 -8.49 -2.39 -10.53
CA ILE A 185 -7.28 -3.12 -10.91
C ILE A 185 -6.24 -2.14 -11.45
N PHE A 186 -5.06 -2.18 -10.84
CA PHE A 186 -3.89 -1.41 -11.23
C PHE A 186 -2.83 -2.37 -11.77
N GLU A 187 -2.51 -2.21 -13.05
CA GLU A 187 -1.41 -2.92 -13.70
C GLU A 187 -0.08 -2.24 -13.36
N VAL A 188 0.96 -3.02 -13.05
CA VAL A 188 2.33 -2.54 -12.91
C VAL A 188 3.18 -2.96 -14.10
N THR A 189 4.22 -2.18 -14.41
CA THR A 189 5.08 -2.49 -15.56
C THR A 189 6.01 -3.65 -15.22
N GLY A 190 5.87 -4.76 -15.94
CA GLY A 190 6.67 -5.97 -15.71
C GLY A 190 6.27 -6.70 -14.43
N THR A 191 7.16 -7.56 -13.94
CA THR A 191 6.96 -8.28 -12.68
C THR A 191 7.77 -7.62 -11.57
N SER A 192 7.10 -7.18 -10.52
CA SER A 192 7.68 -6.55 -9.34
C SER A 192 7.76 -7.54 -8.18
N SER A 193 8.84 -7.48 -7.40
CA SER A 193 9.02 -8.36 -6.23
C SER A 193 8.70 -7.67 -4.91
N ALA A 194 8.21 -6.43 -4.93
CA ALA A 194 7.76 -5.73 -3.74
C ALA A 194 6.72 -4.64 -4.06
N PHE A 195 5.66 -4.60 -3.26
CA PHE A 195 4.63 -3.57 -3.33
C PHE A 195 5.02 -2.37 -2.45
N ARG A 196 4.75 -1.15 -2.91
CA ARG A 196 4.94 0.07 -2.12
C ARG A 196 3.65 0.82 -1.91
N ILE A 197 3.49 1.29 -0.68
CA ILE A 197 2.59 2.40 -0.32
C ILE A 197 3.47 3.62 -0.09
N GLY A 198 3.34 4.67 -0.90
CA GLY A 198 4.05 5.94 -0.71
C GLY A 198 3.15 6.95 -0.02
N TRP A 199 3.71 7.78 0.88
CA TRP A 199 2.99 8.93 1.42
C TRP A 199 3.94 9.98 1.99
N GLY A 200 3.41 11.19 2.14
CA GLY A 200 4.14 12.30 2.73
C GLY A 200 3.22 13.45 3.08
N GLU A 201 3.78 14.43 3.78
CA GLU A 201 3.21 15.76 4.00
C GLU A 201 4.32 16.79 4.07
N ALA A 202 3.94 18.05 4.03
CA ALA A 202 4.85 19.16 4.21
C ALA A 202 4.14 20.39 4.71
N GLY A 203 4.58 20.97 5.83
CA GLY A 203 4.03 22.22 6.28
C GLY A 203 4.27 22.46 7.76
N PRO A 204 3.81 23.61 8.28
CA PRO A 204 3.96 23.98 9.69
C PRO A 204 2.92 23.31 10.59
N GLN A 205 2.01 22.52 10.03
CA GLN A 205 0.92 21.93 10.78
C GLN A 205 1.37 20.65 11.46
N TYR A 206 0.54 20.17 12.40
CA TYR A 206 0.72 18.84 12.97
C TYR A 206 -0.02 17.83 12.11
N GLU A 207 0.57 17.47 10.97
CA GLU A 207 -0.10 16.75 9.88
C GLU A 207 0.57 15.41 9.55
N GLY A 208 -0.13 14.53 8.83
CA GLY A 208 0.41 13.21 8.47
C GLY A 208 -0.66 12.17 8.24
N TRP A 209 -0.27 10.91 8.07
CA TRP A 209 -1.17 9.87 7.57
C TRP A 209 -1.03 8.56 8.31
N TYR A 210 -2.14 7.83 8.43
CA TYR A 210 -2.14 6.38 8.37
C TYR A 210 -2.39 6.00 6.90
N PRO A 211 -1.35 5.68 6.11
CA PRO A 211 -1.55 5.33 4.71
C PRO A 211 -2.35 4.02 4.57
N TRP A 212 -2.28 3.12 5.56
CA TRP A 212 -3.10 1.89 5.64
C TRP A 212 -3.80 1.80 7.00
N TRP A 213 -5.05 2.22 7.05
CA TRP A 213 -5.90 2.19 8.25
C TRP A 213 -6.75 0.92 8.36
N ALA A 214 -7.31 0.46 7.23
CA ALA A 214 -8.17 -0.73 7.16
C ALA A 214 -8.12 -1.38 5.76
N GLY A 215 -8.75 -2.55 5.63
CA GLY A 215 -8.86 -3.31 4.39
C GLY A 215 -7.59 -4.09 4.04
N THR A 216 -7.56 -4.63 2.83
CA THR A 216 -6.50 -5.53 2.36
C THR A 216 -6.07 -5.21 0.95
N ILE A 217 -4.84 -5.60 0.63
CA ILE A 217 -4.27 -5.52 -0.72
C ILE A 217 -4.37 -6.92 -1.33
N PHE A 218 -4.64 -7.00 -2.63
CA PHE A 218 -4.60 -8.23 -3.40
C PHE A 218 -3.60 -8.05 -4.54
N ILE A 219 -2.68 -9.00 -4.71
CA ILE A 219 -1.66 -8.95 -5.78
C ILE A 219 -1.60 -10.26 -6.56
N ARG A 220 -1.26 -10.19 -7.86
CA ARG A 220 -1.04 -11.36 -8.73
C ARG A 220 0.00 -11.07 -9.79
#